data_AF-A0A643FFS6-F1
#
_entry.id   AF-A0A643FFS6-F1
#
_cell.length_a   1.000
_cell.length_b   1.000
_cell.length_c   1.000
_cell.angle_alpha   90.00
_cell.angle_beta   90.00
_cell.angle_gamma   90.00
#
_symmetry.space_group_name_H-M   'P 1'
#
loop_
_entity.id
_entity.type
_entity.pdbx_description
1 polymer ?
#
loop_
_entity_poly.entity_id
_entity_poly.type
_entity_poly.pdbx_seq_one_letter_code
_entity_poly.pdbx_strand_id
1 'polypeptide(L)'
;MPSTRLQLWLYLPGALVLAILLGDPWLLHGAVAAHSPATVAGWPGYGLVFGQPHIVGSGLLFLDGALRRPCRPLLRRAGLLAALACALALALPADWRDAVLIGWTLWHVMGQQAGLACGQARVAGTTAARIWKITLALGAGVAAWAVGGETLLAPPPDGPWLLWAGWAFSASMLPAGWLLWQARRQGGDPRPLLALQATALLAYASVLLGYAVLGVLLLRWTHDATAFATYLAVVRHRHGRLAAVAFVPLALLLSLLASAVLPGAVLLWMVLVHYLAEPALWRTGSPLRLALRPA
;
A
#
# COMPACT_ATOMS: atom_id res chain seq x y z
N MET A 1 -12.04 -7.51 15.95
CA MET A 1 -11.28 -6.85 14.87
C MET A 1 -11.42 -5.35 15.07
N PRO A 2 -10.46 -4.50 14.66
CA PRO A 2 -10.56 -3.07 14.85
C PRO A 2 -11.86 -2.58 14.18
N SER A 3 -12.83 -2.30 15.03
CA SER A 3 -14.18 -1.82 14.77
C SER A 3 -14.11 -0.51 14.02
N THR A 4 -14.88 -0.33 12.93
CA THR A 4 -15.32 0.94 12.27
C THR A 4 -14.29 2.07 12.04
N ARG A 5 -13.46 2.42 13.02
CA ARG A 5 -12.30 3.31 12.99
C ARG A 5 -11.25 2.94 11.93
N LEU A 6 -10.99 1.66 11.66
CA LEU A 6 -10.08 1.29 10.56
C LEU A 6 -10.67 1.62 9.19
N GLN A 7 -12.01 1.58 9.07
CA GLN A 7 -12.70 1.92 7.83
C GLN A 7 -12.63 3.42 7.55
N LEU A 8 -12.66 4.27 8.58
CA LEU A 8 -12.44 5.71 8.42
C LEU A 8 -11.11 6.04 7.72
N TRP A 9 -10.05 5.29 8.01
CA TRP A 9 -8.74 5.45 7.36
C TRP A 9 -8.73 5.01 5.89
N LEU A 10 -9.67 4.17 5.46
CA LEU A 10 -9.87 3.82 4.05
C LEU A 10 -10.64 4.90 3.30
N TYR A 11 -11.57 5.59 3.95
CA TYR A 11 -12.45 6.55 3.30
C TYR A 11 -11.94 8.00 3.30
N LEU A 12 -11.26 8.42 4.36
CA LEU A 12 -10.86 9.82 4.51
C LEU A 12 -9.93 10.31 3.38
N PRO A 13 -8.85 9.58 3.01
CA PRO A 13 -8.00 10.00 1.89
C PRO A 13 -8.80 10.12 0.59
N GLY A 14 -9.71 9.16 0.33
CA GLY A 14 -10.56 9.19 -0.85
C GLY A 14 -11.51 10.39 -0.88
N ALA A 15 -12.15 10.71 0.25
CA ALA A 15 -13.04 11.87 0.34
C ALA A 15 -12.28 13.19 0.11
N LEU A 16 -11.07 13.33 0.67
CA LEU A 16 -10.22 14.51 0.47
C LEU A 16 -9.80 14.64 -0.99
N VAL A 17 -9.34 13.55 -1.62
CA VAL A 17 -8.96 13.57 -3.04
C VAL A 17 -10.16 13.90 -3.91
N LEU A 18 -11.33 13.33 -3.65
CA LEU A 18 -12.55 13.65 -4.38
C LEU A 18 -12.92 15.13 -4.24
N ALA A 19 -12.81 15.70 -3.03
CA ALA A 19 -13.05 17.12 -2.81
C ALA A 19 -12.05 18.00 -3.59
N ILE A 20 -10.78 17.60 -3.69
CA ILE A 20 -9.78 18.31 -4.50
C ILE A 20 -10.14 18.21 -5.99
N LEU A 21 -10.43 17.02 -6.52
CA LEU A 21 -10.76 16.84 -7.93
C LEU A 21 -12.02 17.62 -8.35
N LEU A 22 -13.02 17.68 -7.46
CA LEU A 22 -14.25 18.42 -7.70
C LEU A 22 -14.09 19.92 -7.42
N GLY A 23 -13.19 20.32 -6.53
CA GLY A 23 -13.01 21.71 -6.12
C GLY A 23 -12.00 22.48 -6.96
N ASP A 24 -10.92 21.85 -7.40
CA ASP A 24 -9.81 22.52 -8.09
C ASP A 24 -10.25 23.27 -9.37
N PRO A 25 -11.08 22.70 -10.27
CA PRO A 25 -11.51 23.42 -11.46
C PRO A 25 -12.36 24.67 -11.17
N TRP A 26 -13.15 24.65 -10.10
CA TRP A 26 -14.16 25.68 -9.81
C TRP A 26 -13.68 26.72 -8.81
N LEU A 27 -12.92 26.31 -7.79
CA LEU A 27 -12.47 27.17 -6.70
C LEU A 27 -11.05 27.68 -6.90
N LEU A 28 -10.19 26.86 -7.50
CA LEU A 28 -8.76 27.13 -7.63
C LEU A 28 -8.32 27.27 -9.09
N HIS A 29 -9.26 27.23 -10.04
CA HIS A 29 -9.02 27.38 -11.48
C HIS A 29 -7.96 26.40 -12.03
N GLY A 30 -7.95 25.16 -11.52
CA GLY A 30 -7.00 24.12 -11.95
C GLY A 30 -5.58 24.29 -11.40
N ALA A 31 -5.38 25.14 -10.39
CA ALA A 31 -4.06 25.42 -9.84
C ALA A 31 -3.40 24.17 -9.25
N VAL A 32 -4.15 23.26 -8.62
CA VAL A 32 -3.59 22.03 -8.06
C VAL A 32 -3.10 21.11 -9.18
N ALA A 33 -3.87 20.92 -10.24
CA ALA A 33 -3.41 20.16 -11.42
C ALA A 33 -2.16 20.79 -12.04
N ALA A 34 -2.17 22.11 -12.25
CA ALA A 34 -1.10 22.83 -12.92
C ALA A 34 0.23 22.85 -12.14
N HIS A 35 0.18 22.84 -10.80
CA HIS A 35 1.36 22.88 -9.93
C HIS A 35 1.69 21.52 -9.30
N SER A 36 0.88 20.49 -9.55
CA SER A 36 1.21 19.14 -9.12
C SER A 36 2.52 18.73 -9.79
N PRO A 37 3.49 18.17 -9.04
CA PRO A 37 4.65 17.58 -9.67
C PRO A 37 4.19 16.55 -10.72
N ALA A 38 4.88 16.47 -11.85
CA ALA A 38 4.60 15.46 -12.87
C ALA A 38 4.77 14.03 -12.34
N THR A 39 5.48 13.90 -11.23
CA THR A 39 6.00 12.65 -10.72
C THR A 39 6.16 12.68 -9.21
N VAL A 40 6.06 11.51 -8.57
CA VAL A 40 6.03 11.40 -7.12
C VAL A 40 7.35 11.79 -6.44
N ALA A 41 8.51 11.51 -7.03
CA ALA A 41 9.79 11.88 -6.41
C ALA A 41 10.07 13.40 -6.49
N GLY A 42 9.34 14.14 -7.34
CA GLY A 42 9.35 15.61 -7.33
C GLY A 42 8.61 16.21 -6.13
N TRP A 43 7.97 15.39 -5.29
CA TRP A 43 7.33 15.83 -4.06
C TRP A 43 8.23 15.52 -2.85
N PRO A 44 8.89 16.52 -2.22
CA PRO A 44 9.82 16.30 -1.12
C PRO A 44 9.20 15.58 0.10
N GLY A 45 7.89 15.75 0.29
CA GLY A 45 7.14 15.07 1.35
C GLY A 45 6.97 13.56 1.12
N TYR A 46 7.18 13.07 -0.10
CA TYR A 46 6.87 11.68 -0.44
C TYR A 46 7.68 10.68 0.39
N GLY A 47 9.01 10.75 0.32
CA GLY A 47 9.88 9.82 1.03
C GLY A 47 9.88 10.00 2.55
N LEU A 48 9.47 11.19 3.02
CA LEU A 48 9.38 11.52 4.44
C LEU A 48 8.12 10.95 5.09
N VAL A 49 7.00 11.00 4.37
CA VAL A 49 5.69 10.66 4.93
C VAL A 49 5.27 9.24 4.54
N PHE A 50 5.68 8.77 3.36
CA PHE A 50 5.20 7.52 2.78
C PHE A 50 6.34 6.55 2.42
N GLY A 51 6.01 5.26 2.45
CA GLY A 51 6.94 4.18 2.11
C GLY A 51 7.88 3.82 3.26
N GLN A 52 8.95 4.60 3.47
CA GLN A 52 9.99 4.22 4.43
C GLN A 52 9.56 4.19 5.91
N PRO A 53 8.79 5.17 6.43
CA PRO A 53 8.35 5.15 7.83
C PRO A 53 7.58 3.88 8.17
N HIS A 54 6.74 3.43 7.25
CA HIS A 54 5.95 2.22 7.40
C HIS A 54 6.84 0.95 7.37
N ILE A 55 7.81 0.88 6.44
CA ILE A 55 8.78 -0.22 6.37
C ILE A 55 9.57 -0.33 7.67
N VAL A 56 10.11 0.80 8.16
CA VAL A 56 10.85 0.86 9.42
C VAL A 56 9.96 0.53 10.61
N GLY A 57 8.72 1.06 10.64
CA GLY A 57 7.72 0.74 11.64
C GLY A 57 7.45 -0.76 11.74
N SER A 58 7.31 -1.44 10.60
CA SER A 58 7.16 -2.90 10.56
C SER A 58 8.38 -3.62 11.17
N GLY A 59 9.60 -3.11 10.92
CA GLY A 59 10.84 -3.59 11.50
C GLY A 59 10.91 -3.41 13.01
N LEU A 60 10.44 -2.27 13.53
CA LEU A 60 10.38 -1.98 14.96
C LEU A 60 9.51 -2.99 15.73
N LEU A 61 8.41 -3.46 15.13
CA LEU A 61 7.59 -4.50 15.74
C LEU A 61 8.37 -5.80 15.97
N PHE A 62 9.35 -6.10 15.12
CA PHE A 62 10.20 -7.29 15.27
C PHE A 62 11.36 -7.11 16.25
N LEU A 63 11.50 -5.93 16.88
CA LEU A 63 12.39 -5.80 18.03
C LEU A 63 11.78 -6.46 19.27
N ASP A 64 10.46 -6.60 19.35
CA ASP A 64 9.81 -7.38 20.40
C ASP A 64 10.11 -8.88 20.22
N GLY A 65 10.82 -9.46 21.20
CA GLY A 65 11.17 -10.87 21.20
C GLY A 65 9.99 -11.83 21.08
N ALA A 66 8.81 -11.47 21.60
CA ALA A 66 7.61 -12.28 21.53
C ALA A 66 7.01 -12.31 20.11
N LEU A 67 7.14 -11.22 19.35
CA LEU A 67 6.75 -11.18 17.94
C LEU A 67 7.83 -11.79 17.03
N ARG A 68 9.11 -11.52 17.34
CA ARG A 68 10.26 -11.97 16.55
C ARG A 68 10.46 -13.48 16.57
N ARG A 69 10.42 -14.12 17.75
CA ARG A 69 10.71 -15.56 17.91
C ARG A 69 9.87 -16.45 16.99
N PRO A 70 8.53 -16.35 16.97
CA PRO A 70 7.71 -17.16 16.06
C PRO A 70 7.90 -16.77 14.59
N CYS A 71 8.28 -15.53 14.30
CA CYS A 71 8.51 -15.06 12.93
C CYS A 71 9.95 -15.31 12.41
N ARG A 72 10.90 -15.78 13.23
CA ARG A 72 12.31 -15.91 12.85
C ARG A 72 12.56 -16.74 11.59
N PRO A 73 11.91 -17.91 11.38
CA PRO A 73 12.11 -18.69 10.15
C PRO A 73 11.61 -17.94 8.91
N LEU A 74 10.49 -17.22 9.03
CA LEU A 74 9.93 -16.38 7.98
C LEU A 74 10.89 -15.23 7.65
N LEU A 75 11.35 -14.49 8.65
CA LEU A 75 12.29 -13.37 8.48
C LEU A 75 13.61 -13.82 7.85
N ARG A 76 14.13 -15.00 8.22
CA ARG A 76 15.34 -15.54 7.58
C ARG A 76 15.12 -15.84 6.10
N ARG A 77 14.01 -16.49 5.75
CA ARG A 77 13.66 -16.80 4.35
C ARG A 77 13.43 -15.52 3.55
N ALA A 78 12.69 -14.56 4.11
CA ALA A 78 12.46 -13.25 3.50
C ALA A 78 13.78 -12.50 3.30
N GLY A 79 14.68 -12.50 4.28
CA GLY A 79 16.03 -11.91 4.19
C GLY A 79 16.87 -12.48 3.05
N LEU A 80 16.91 -13.81 2.91
CA LEU A 80 17.64 -14.49 1.85
C LEU A 80 17.04 -14.21 0.46
N LEU A 81 15.72 -14.30 0.33
CA LEU A 81 15.02 -14.02 -0.92
C LEU A 81 15.15 -12.54 -1.31
N ALA A 82 15.09 -11.63 -0.34
CA ALA A 82 15.31 -10.20 -0.56
C ALA A 82 16.74 -9.91 -1.02
N ALA A 83 17.75 -10.60 -0.47
CA ALA A 83 19.13 -10.44 -0.91
C ALA A 83 19.31 -10.90 -2.36
N LEU A 84 18.75 -12.06 -2.72
CA LEU A 84 18.75 -12.55 -4.10
C LEU A 84 18.01 -11.60 -5.04
N ALA A 85 16.81 -11.15 -4.66
CA ALA A 85 16.02 -10.22 -5.46
C ALA A 85 16.72 -8.85 -5.61
N CYS A 86 17.42 -8.37 -4.58
CA CYS A 86 18.22 -7.15 -4.65
C CYS A 86 19.37 -7.31 -5.66
N ALA A 87 20.12 -8.42 -5.60
CA ALA A 87 21.18 -8.71 -6.56
C ALA A 87 20.66 -8.79 -8.01
N LEU A 88 19.53 -9.46 -8.22
CA LEU A 88 18.88 -9.54 -9.53
C LEU A 88 18.40 -8.17 -10.02
N ALA A 89 17.77 -7.37 -9.14
CA ALA A 89 17.29 -6.04 -9.49
C ALA A 89 18.44 -5.10 -9.88
N LEU A 90 19.58 -5.19 -9.20
CA LEU A 90 20.78 -4.40 -9.53
C LEU A 90 21.44 -4.82 -10.84
N ALA A 91 21.19 -6.06 -11.30
CA ALA A 91 21.67 -6.55 -12.60
C ALA A 91 20.75 -6.18 -13.78
N LEU A 92 19.53 -5.71 -13.52
CA LEU A 92 18.59 -5.29 -14.57
C LEU A 92 18.94 -3.90 -15.12
N PRO A 93 18.68 -3.64 -16.42
CA PRO A 93 18.67 -2.27 -16.95
C PRO A 93 17.72 -1.37 -16.15
N ALA A 94 18.02 -0.07 -16.08
CA ALA A 94 17.29 0.87 -15.23
C ALA A 94 15.77 0.84 -15.47
N ASP A 95 15.33 0.92 -16.72
CA ASP A 95 13.91 0.96 -17.08
C ASP A 95 13.16 -0.32 -16.62
N TRP A 96 13.79 -1.48 -16.78
CA TRP A 96 13.23 -2.77 -16.36
C TRP A 96 13.21 -2.91 -14.84
N ARG A 97 14.28 -2.50 -14.17
CA ARG A 97 14.36 -2.47 -12.71
C ARG A 97 13.22 -1.64 -12.14
N ASP A 98 12.99 -0.47 -12.70
CA ASP A 98 11.98 0.47 -12.24
C ASP A 98 10.56 -0.03 -12.47
N ALA A 99 10.28 -0.58 -13.66
CA ALA A 99 9.01 -1.23 -13.97
C ALA A 99 8.70 -2.37 -12.98
N VAL A 100 9.69 -3.22 -12.70
CA VAL A 100 9.57 -4.32 -11.75
C VAL A 100 9.32 -3.79 -10.33
N LEU A 101 10.03 -2.76 -9.89
CA LEU A 101 9.86 -2.17 -8.56
C LEU A 101 8.47 -1.52 -8.39
N ILE A 102 7.99 -0.77 -9.38
CA ILE A 102 6.65 -0.17 -9.39
C ILE A 102 5.60 -1.29 -9.35
N GLY A 103 5.69 -2.27 -10.24
CA GLY A 103 4.74 -3.38 -10.32
C GLY A 103 4.71 -4.20 -9.03
N TRP A 104 5.88 -4.53 -8.47
CA TRP A 104 5.98 -5.26 -7.21
C TRP A 104 5.41 -4.47 -6.03
N THR A 105 5.69 -3.17 -5.97
CA THR A 105 5.19 -2.30 -4.92
C THR A 105 3.67 -2.20 -4.96
N LEU A 106 3.07 -2.00 -6.13
CA LEU A 106 1.62 -1.90 -6.25
C LEU A 106 0.93 -3.24 -6.07
N TRP A 107 1.58 -4.34 -6.46
CA TRP A 107 1.15 -5.68 -6.09
C TRP A 107 1.10 -5.87 -4.57
N HIS A 108 2.13 -5.43 -3.85
CA HIS A 108 2.17 -5.48 -2.39
C HIS A 108 1.07 -4.60 -1.78
N VAL A 109 1.01 -3.31 -2.15
CA VAL A 109 0.05 -2.31 -1.65
C VAL A 109 -1.39 -2.78 -1.85
N MET A 110 -1.78 -3.05 -3.10
CA MET A 110 -3.13 -3.50 -3.43
C MET A 110 -3.41 -4.88 -2.85
N GLY A 111 -2.39 -5.74 -2.82
CA GLY A 111 -2.51 -7.08 -2.30
C GLY A 111 -2.76 -7.14 -0.79
N GLN A 112 -2.21 -6.20 -0.04
CA GLN A 112 -2.45 -6.02 1.39
C GLN A 112 -3.85 -5.47 1.64
N GLN A 113 -4.21 -4.37 0.95
CA GLN A 113 -5.52 -3.76 1.10
C GLN A 113 -6.66 -4.71 0.71
N ALA A 114 -6.51 -5.43 -0.40
CA ALA A 114 -7.49 -6.44 -0.81
C ALA A 114 -7.59 -7.58 0.20
N GLY A 115 -6.47 -8.01 0.78
CA GLY A 115 -6.45 -9.03 1.83
C GLY A 115 -7.20 -8.59 3.09
N LEU A 116 -7.00 -7.35 3.53
CA LEU A 116 -7.72 -6.75 4.67
C LEU A 116 -9.22 -6.63 4.37
N ALA A 117 -9.58 -6.12 3.20
CA ALA A 117 -10.97 -5.95 2.77
C ALA A 117 -11.70 -7.30 2.70
N CYS A 118 -11.11 -8.29 2.02
CA CYS A 118 -11.67 -9.65 1.94
C CYS A 118 -11.77 -10.33 3.31
N GLY A 119 -10.81 -10.07 4.21
CA GLY A 119 -10.83 -10.60 5.57
C GLY A 119 -12.01 -10.06 6.40
N GLN A 120 -12.29 -8.76 6.32
CA GLN A 120 -13.45 -8.14 6.99
C GLN A 120 -14.78 -8.58 6.35
N ALA A 121 -14.78 -8.74 5.03
CA ALA A 121 -15.92 -9.24 4.27
C ALA A 121 -16.12 -10.77 4.37
N ARG A 122 -15.24 -11.48 5.09
CA ARG A 122 -15.26 -12.95 5.27
C ARG A 122 -15.13 -13.78 3.99
N VAL A 123 -14.74 -13.17 2.88
CA VAL A 123 -14.59 -13.82 1.55
C VAL A 123 -13.14 -14.14 1.17
N ALA A 124 -12.22 -14.02 2.14
CA ALA A 124 -10.80 -14.31 1.94
C ALA A 124 -10.56 -15.77 1.50
N GLY A 125 -9.59 -15.97 0.61
CA GLY A 125 -9.19 -17.31 0.13
C GLY A 125 -10.01 -17.84 -1.06
N THR A 126 -11.10 -17.17 -1.44
CA THR A 126 -11.88 -17.54 -2.63
C THR A 126 -11.12 -17.24 -3.92
N THR A 127 -11.41 -17.99 -4.99
CA THR A 127 -10.86 -17.72 -6.33
C THR A 127 -11.23 -16.32 -6.81
N ALA A 128 -12.46 -15.88 -6.56
CA ALA A 128 -12.92 -14.53 -6.88
C ALA A 128 -12.08 -13.45 -6.17
N ALA A 129 -11.75 -13.63 -4.88
CA ALA A 129 -10.88 -12.71 -4.15
C ALA A 129 -9.47 -12.64 -4.74
N ARG A 130 -8.95 -13.76 -5.25
CA ARG A 130 -7.66 -13.82 -5.93
C ARG A 130 -7.68 -13.06 -7.25
N ILE A 131 -8.69 -13.30 -8.10
CA ILE A 131 -8.86 -12.62 -9.39
C ILE A 131 -9.04 -11.12 -9.17
N TRP A 132 -9.90 -10.73 -8.24
CA TRP A 132 -10.12 -9.33 -7.86
C TRP A 132 -8.82 -8.63 -7.43
N LYS A 133 -8.05 -9.26 -6.54
CA LYS A 133 -6.74 -8.73 -6.11
C LYS A 133 -5.78 -8.56 -7.28
N ILE A 134 -5.66 -9.55 -8.18
CA ILE A 134 -4.75 -9.49 -9.33
C ILE A 134 -5.15 -8.35 -10.28
N THR A 135 -6.43 -8.27 -10.63
CA THR A 135 -6.94 -7.24 -11.54
C THR A 135 -6.80 -5.83 -10.96
N LEU A 136 -7.05 -5.64 -9.66
CA LEU A 136 -6.77 -4.38 -8.97
C LEU A 136 -5.28 -4.01 -9.00
N ALA A 137 -4.40 -4.95 -8.65
CA ALA A 137 -2.95 -4.72 -8.64
C ALA A 137 -2.42 -4.41 -10.05
N LEU A 138 -2.91 -5.10 -11.07
CA LEU A 138 -2.56 -4.85 -12.46
C LEU A 138 -3.02 -3.45 -12.90
N GLY A 139 -4.28 -3.08 -12.64
CA GLY A 139 -4.79 -1.75 -12.97
C GLY A 139 -3.99 -0.64 -12.29
N ALA A 140 -3.71 -0.78 -11.00
CA ALA A 140 -2.89 0.18 -10.26
C ALA A 140 -1.46 0.25 -10.81
N GLY A 141 -0.84 -0.91 -11.06
CA GLY A 141 0.49 -1.04 -11.64
C GLY A 141 0.64 -0.31 -12.97
N VAL A 142 -0.29 -0.58 -13.89
CA VAL A 142 -0.29 0.03 -15.23
C VAL A 142 -0.60 1.53 -15.16
N ALA A 143 -1.53 1.95 -14.29
CA ALA A 143 -1.83 3.38 -14.10
C ALA A 143 -0.63 4.16 -13.55
N ALA A 144 0.08 3.59 -12.57
CA ALA A 144 1.29 4.21 -12.03
C ALA A 144 2.42 4.21 -13.05
N TRP A 145 2.59 3.11 -13.80
CA TRP A 145 3.54 3.05 -14.91
C TRP A 145 3.29 4.18 -15.91
N ALA A 146 2.03 4.43 -16.30
CA ALA A 146 1.68 5.48 -17.25
C ALA A 146 2.13 6.89 -16.84
N VAL A 147 2.42 7.12 -15.57
CA VAL A 147 2.90 8.41 -15.03
C VAL A 147 4.34 8.35 -14.52
N GLY A 148 5.10 7.32 -14.90
CA GLY A 148 6.49 7.09 -14.50
C GLY A 148 6.69 6.59 -13.07
N GLY A 149 5.59 6.23 -12.40
CA GLY A 149 5.58 5.70 -11.04
C GLY A 149 6.39 6.53 -10.04
N GLU A 150 7.24 5.84 -9.28
CA GLU A 150 8.08 6.45 -8.24
C GLU A 150 9.47 6.82 -8.74
N THR A 151 9.85 6.36 -9.94
CA THR A 151 11.22 6.45 -10.45
C THR A 151 11.38 7.52 -11.52
N LEU A 152 10.34 8.31 -11.79
CA LEU A 152 10.35 9.49 -12.67
C LEU A 152 10.50 9.20 -14.17
N LEU A 153 10.61 7.95 -14.58
CA LEU A 153 10.74 7.59 -15.99
C LEU A 153 9.35 7.37 -16.57
N ALA A 154 8.72 8.46 -17.05
CA ALA A 154 7.48 8.35 -17.79
C ALA A 154 7.70 7.46 -19.03
N PRO A 155 6.89 6.41 -19.24
CA PRO A 155 6.91 5.68 -20.50
C PRO A 155 6.53 6.63 -21.64
N PRO A 156 6.73 6.21 -22.91
CA PRO A 156 6.32 7.02 -24.05
C PRO A 156 4.87 7.49 -23.88
N PRO A 157 4.60 8.81 -24.00
CA PRO A 157 3.29 9.39 -23.72
C PRO A 157 2.16 8.82 -24.60
N ASP A 158 2.52 8.25 -25.76
CA ASP A 158 1.58 7.74 -26.76
C ASP A 158 1.14 6.28 -26.51
N GLY A 159 1.58 5.66 -25.41
CA GLY A 159 1.23 4.27 -25.11
C GLY A 159 -0.20 4.12 -24.58
N PRO A 160 -0.90 3.00 -24.88
CA PRO A 160 -2.29 2.74 -24.45
C PRO A 160 -2.41 2.38 -22.96
N TRP A 161 -1.45 2.77 -22.12
CA TRP A 161 -1.30 2.32 -20.74
C TRP A 161 -2.52 2.67 -19.89
N LEU A 162 -2.98 3.93 -19.93
CA LEU A 162 -4.14 4.36 -19.16
C LEU A 162 -5.41 3.62 -19.59
N LEU A 163 -5.58 3.38 -20.90
CA LEU A 163 -6.67 2.56 -21.40
C LEU A 163 -6.60 1.14 -20.81
N TRP A 164 -5.43 0.49 -20.85
CA TRP A 164 -5.24 -0.85 -20.27
C TRP A 164 -5.49 -0.89 -18.76
N ALA A 165 -5.09 0.15 -18.03
CA ALA A 165 -5.43 0.29 -16.61
C ALA A 165 -6.95 0.38 -16.41
N GLY A 166 -7.65 1.17 -17.24
CA GLY A 166 -9.11 1.26 -17.26
C GLY A 166 -9.79 -0.09 -17.53
N TRP A 167 -9.29 -0.87 -18.49
CA TRP A 167 -9.78 -2.24 -18.73
C TRP A 167 -9.56 -3.15 -17.52
N ALA A 168 -8.39 -3.11 -16.89
CA ALA A 168 -8.09 -3.93 -15.71
C ALA A 168 -9.00 -3.56 -14.52
N PHE A 169 -9.21 -2.27 -14.26
CA PHE A 169 -10.14 -1.83 -13.21
C PHE A 169 -11.59 -2.19 -13.54
N SER A 170 -12.01 -2.07 -14.79
CA SER A 170 -13.35 -2.47 -15.22
C SER A 170 -13.56 -3.98 -15.05
N ALA A 171 -12.58 -4.79 -15.45
CA ALA A 171 -12.59 -6.23 -15.26
C ALA A 171 -12.64 -6.62 -13.78
N SER A 172 -12.02 -5.82 -12.89
CA SER A 172 -12.08 -6.04 -11.43
C SER A 172 -13.50 -5.87 -10.85
N MET A 173 -14.42 -5.18 -11.53
CA MET A 173 -15.79 -4.99 -11.05
C MET A 173 -16.60 -6.29 -10.98
N LEU A 174 -16.37 -7.22 -11.92
CA LEU A 174 -17.09 -8.49 -11.97
C LEU A 174 -16.84 -9.34 -10.71
N PRO A 175 -15.58 -9.67 -10.35
CA PRO A 175 -15.32 -10.40 -9.11
C PRO A 175 -15.65 -9.54 -7.88
N ALA A 176 -15.54 -8.20 -7.93
CA ALA A 176 -15.98 -7.34 -6.83
C ALA A 176 -17.47 -7.51 -6.53
N GLY A 177 -18.34 -7.45 -7.56
CA GLY A 177 -19.78 -7.64 -7.43
C GLY A 177 -20.14 -9.00 -6.81
N TRP A 178 -19.46 -10.06 -7.26
CA TRP A 178 -19.60 -11.40 -6.70
C TRP A 178 -19.17 -11.47 -5.22
N LEU A 179 -18.02 -10.87 -4.87
CA LEU A 179 -17.53 -10.83 -3.49
C LEU A 179 -18.47 -10.05 -2.56
N LEU A 180 -19.07 -8.96 -3.04
CA LEU A 180 -20.06 -8.19 -2.28
C LEU A 180 -21.30 -9.03 -1.97
N TRP A 181 -21.80 -9.79 -2.95
CA TRP A 181 -22.91 -10.72 -2.76
C TRP A 181 -22.55 -11.83 -1.76
N GLN A 182 -21.37 -12.44 -1.89
CA GLN A 182 -20.90 -13.46 -0.96
C GLN A 182 -20.75 -12.92 0.47
N ALA A 183 -20.17 -11.72 0.62
CA ALA A 183 -19.96 -11.07 1.91
C ALA A 183 -21.29 -10.88 2.64
N ARG A 184 -22.33 -10.42 1.94
CA ARG A 184 -23.68 -10.28 2.50
C ARG A 184 -24.26 -11.62 2.94
N ARG A 185 -24.08 -12.69 2.14
CA ARG A 185 -24.57 -14.04 2.51
C ARG A 185 -23.84 -14.67 3.70
N GLN A 186 -22.57 -14.32 3.91
CA GLN A 186 -21.74 -14.88 4.98
C GLN A 186 -21.72 -14.01 6.25
N GLY A 187 -22.54 -12.94 6.29
CA GLY A 187 -22.56 -11.98 7.39
C GLY A 187 -21.25 -11.22 7.57
N GLY A 188 -20.46 -11.07 6.51
CA GLY A 188 -19.28 -10.22 6.48
C GLY A 188 -19.63 -8.76 6.19
N ASP A 189 -18.70 -7.84 6.47
CA ASP A 189 -18.90 -6.42 6.14
C ASP A 189 -18.43 -6.15 4.70
N PRO A 190 -19.33 -5.81 3.74
CA PRO A 190 -18.96 -5.57 2.35
C PRO A 190 -18.33 -4.18 2.13
N ARG A 191 -18.47 -3.24 3.08
CA ARG A 191 -18.03 -1.85 2.92
C ARG A 191 -16.54 -1.71 2.56
N PRO A 192 -15.60 -2.44 3.17
CA PRO A 192 -14.18 -2.38 2.80
C PRO A 192 -13.89 -2.78 1.35
N LEU A 193 -14.67 -3.70 0.77
CA LEU A 193 -14.52 -4.08 -0.64
C LEU A 193 -14.90 -2.91 -1.54
N LEU A 194 -16.02 -2.24 -1.25
CA LEU A 194 -16.46 -1.03 -1.95
C LEU A 194 -15.44 0.10 -1.77
N ALA A 195 -14.95 0.32 -0.54
CA ALA A 195 -13.96 1.34 -0.23
C ALA A 195 -12.70 1.18 -1.09
N LEU A 196 -12.15 -0.04 -1.14
CA LEU A 196 -10.95 -0.30 -1.91
C LEU A 196 -11.19 -0.14 -3.42
N GLN A 197 -12.32 -0.63 -3.91
CA GLN A 197 -12.68 -0.49 -5.32
C GLN A 197 -12.83 1.00 -5.72
N ALA A 198 -13.51 1.78 -4.89
CA ALA A 198 -13.70 3.21 -5.09
C ALA A 198 -12.36 3.96 -5.00
N THR A 199 -11.50 3.61 -4.05
CA THR A 199 -10.16 4.20 -3.89
C THR A 199 -9.31 3.94 -5.13
N ALA A 200 -9.34 2.71 -5.67
CA ALA A 200 -8.59 2.34 -6.87
C ALA A 200 -9.09 3.08 -8.12
N LEU A 201 -10.41 3.16 -8.31
CA LEU A 201 -11.01 3.94 -9.40
C LEU A 201 -10.73 5.44 -9.27
N LEU A 202 -10.80 5.99 -8.06
CA LEU A 202 -10.53 7.39 -7.80
C LEU A 202 -9.06 7.73 -8.05
N ALA A 203 -8.14 6.83 -7.69
CA ALA A 203 -6.72 6.98 -8.01
C ALA A 203 -6.50 7.01 -9.54
N TYR A 204 -7.15 6.09 -10.27
CA TYR A 204 -7.12 6.08 -11.73
C TYR A 204 -7.72 7.34 -12.35
N ALA A 205 -8.89 7.79 -11.86
CA ALA A 205 -9.52 9.02 -12.32
C ALA A 205 -8.64 10.26 -12.05
N SER A 206 -7.95 10.28 -10.89
CA SER A 206 -6.98 11.35 -10.57
C SER A 206 -5.89 11.42 -11.64
N VAL A 207 -5.33 10.27 -12.03
CA VAL A 207 -4.32 10.21 -13.10
C VAL A 207 -4.88 10.72 -14.42
N LEU A 208 -6.08 10.27 -14.83
CA LEU A 208 -6.72 10.71 -16.08
C LEU A 208 -6.95 12.22 -16.14
N LEU A 209 -7.25 12.84 -14.99
CA LEU A 209 -7.56 14.26 -14.89
C LEU A 209 -6.31 15.15 -14.69
N GLY A 210 -5.11 14.58 -14.79
CA GLY A 210 -3.85 15.33 -14.63
C GLY A 210 -3.33 15.43 -13.20
N TYR A 211 -3.95 14.73 -12.24
CA TYR A 211 -3.55 14.69 -10.83
C TYR A 211 -2.79 13.39 -10.49
N ALA A 212 -1.77 13.09 -11.29
CA ALA A 212 -1.01 11.84 -11.20
C ALA A 212 -0.48 11.54 -9.79
N VAL A 213 0.15 12.54 -9.15
CA VAL A 213 0.70 12.41 -7.80
C VAL A 213 -0.40 12.14 -6.78
N LEU A 214 -1.55 12.83 -6.84
CA LEU A 214 -2.67 12.54 -5.94
C LEU A 214 -3.18 11.10 -6.10
N GLY A 215 -3.23 10.59 -7.33
CA GLY A 215 -3.62 9.21 -7.59
C GLY A 215 -2.71 8.19 -6.92
N VAL A 216 -1.39 8.34 -7.05
CA VAL A 216 -0.41 7.45 -6.41
C VAL A 216 -0.45 7.62 -4.88
N LEU A 217 -0.50 8.86 -4.39
CA LEU A 217 -0.58 9.17 -2.97
C LEU A 217 -1.82 8.60 -2.31
N LEU A 218 -2.96 8.58 -3.00
CA LEU A 218 -4.19 8.02 -2.48
C LEU A 218 -4.02 6.53 -2.14
N LEU A 219 -3.44 5.75 -3.06
CA LEU A 219 -3.19 4.32 -2.84
C LEU A 219 -2.17 4.10 -1.72
N ARG A 220 -1.07 4.85 -1.75
CA ARG A 220 0.01 4.78 -0.75
C ARG A 220 -0.47 5.16 0.65
N TRP A 221 -1.14 6.29 0.78
CA TRP A 221 -1.67 6.77 2.05
C TRP A 221 -2.66 5.77 2.65
N THR A 222 -3.61 5.28 1.86
CA THR A 222 -4.56 4.27 2.33
C THR A 222 -3.84 3.04 2.90
N HIS A 223 -2.77 2.60 2.23
CA HIS A 223 -1.97 1.47 2.69
C HIS A 223 -1.14 1.77 3.93
N ASP A 224 -0.35 2.83 3.94
CA ASP A 224 0.53 3.17 5.06
C ASP A 224 -0.29 3.52 6.32
N ALA A 225 -1.40 4.25 6.18
CA ALA A 225 -2.26 4.60 7.31
C ALA A 225 -2.91 3.35 7.95
N THR A 226 -3.38 2.40 7.14
CA THR A 226 -3.94 1.16 7.67
C THR A 226 -2.88 0.26 8.31
N ALA A 227 -1.65 0.23 7.76
CA ALA A 227 -0.52 -0.46 8.37
C ALA A 227 -0.17 0.15 9.73
N PHE A 228 0.05 1.47 9.79
CA PHE A 228 0.36 2.19 11.02
C PHE A 228 -0.74 2.08 12.08
N ALA A 229 -2.01 2.19 11.68
CA ALA A 229 -3.13 1.99 12.61
C ALA A 229 -3.06 0.61 13.28
N THR A 230 -2.64 -0.40 12.53
CA THR A 230 -2.50 -1.75 13.07
C THR A 230 -1.24 -1.90 13.93
N TYR A 231 -0.12 -1.31 13.52
CA TYR A 231 1.11 -1.30 14.33
C TYR A 231 0.88 -0.61 15.68
N LEU A 232 0.20 0.55 15.67
CA LEU A 232 -0.17 1.29 16.87
C LEU A 232 -1.09 0.47 17.79
N ALA A 233 -2.04 -0.28 17.24
CA ALA A 233 -2.88 -1.16 18.03
C ALA A 233 -2.06 -2.25 18.75
N VAL A 234 -1.08 -2.84 18.07
CA VAL A 234 -0.19 -3.87 18.62
C VAL A 234 0.71 -3.29 19.69
N VAL A 235 1.39 -2.17 19.40
CA VAL A 235 2.28 -1.49 20.35
C VAL A 235 1.50 -1.03 21.58
N ARG A 236 0.31 -0.46 21.40
CA ARG A 236 -0.55 -0.04 22.52
C ARG A 236 -0.95 -1.21 23.40
N HIS A 237 -1.31 -2.34 22.81
CA HIS A 237 -1.72 -3.53 23.55
C HIS A 237 -0.55 -4.13 24.34
N ARG A 238 0.66 -4.16 23.77
CA ARG A 238 1.82 -4.83 24.37
C ARG A 238 2.68 -3.94 25.28
N HIS A 239 2.78 -2.65 24.97
CA HIS A 239 3.71 -1.72 25.62
C HIS A 239 3.01 -0.46 26.17
N GLY A 240 1.68 -0.40 26.08
CA GLY A 240 0.88 0.70 26.62
C GLY A 240 0.82 1.95 25.74
N ARG A 241 0.09 2.96 26.24
CA ARG A 241 -0.25 4.17 25.46
C ARG A 241 0.96 5.03 25.11
N LEU A 242 1.90 5.21 26.03
CA LEU A 242 3.08 6.06 25.80
C LEU A 242 3.96 5.51 24.67
N ALA A 243 4.21 4.19 24.66
CA ALA A 243 4.93 3.53 23.58
C ALA A 243 4.23 3.71 22.22
N ALA A 244 2.90 3.62 22.20
CA ALA A 244 2.13 3.85 20.97
C ALA A 244 2.24 5.30 20.46
N VAL A 245 2.24 6.30 21.35
CA VAL A 245 2.42 7.71 20.97
C VAL A 245 3.83 7.95 20.41
N ALA A 246 4.85 7.34 21.00
CA ALA A 246 6.24 7.49 20.56
C ALA A 246 6.57 6.71 19.27
N PHE A 247 5.75 5.72 18.90
CA PHE A 247 6.05 4.80 17.80
C PHE A 247 6.19 5.49 16.43
N VAL A 248 5.24 6.35 16.06
CA VAL A 248 5.27 7.03 14.75
C VAL A 248 6.43 8.03 14.65
N PRO A 249 6.66 8.94 15.63
CA PRO A 249 7.84 9.81 15.62
C PRO A 249 9.16 9.05 15.54
N LEU A 250 9.27 7.93 16.28
CA LEU A 250 10.46 7.09 16.24
C LEU A 250 10.67 6.44 14.86
N ALA A 251 9.61 5.91 14.26
CA ALA A 251 9.67 5.33 12.92
C ALA A 251 10.10 6.37 11.87
N LEU A 252 9.55 7.59 11.93
CA LEU A 252 9.94 8.71 11.07
C LEU A 252 11.41 9.10 11.24
N LEU A 253 11.86 9.28 12.49
CA LEU A 253 13.26 9.61 12.79
C LEU A 253 14.22 8.54 12.27
N LEU A 254 13.90 7.26 12.49
CA LEU A 254 14.75 6.15 12.04
C LEU A 254 14.76 6.00 10.52
N SER A 255 13.65 6.29 9.84
CA SER A 255 13.61 6.34 8.37
C SER A 255 14.47 7.46 7.81
N LEU A 256 14.43 8.65 8.41
CA LEU A 256 15.30 9.76 8.07
C LEU A 256 16.78 9.39 8.21
N LEU A 257 17.15 8.82 9.36
CA LEU A 257 18.52 8.38 9.62
C LEU A 257 18.94 7.26 8.65
N ALA A 258 18.05 6.30 8.39
CA ALA A 258 18.32 5.22 7.45
C ALA A 258 18.57 5.76 6.03
N SER A 259 17.73 6.68 5.56
CA SER A 259 17.92 7.35 4.26
C SER A 259 19.22 8.13 4.16
N ALA A 260 19.66 8.76 5.25
CA ALA A 260 20.87 9.57 5.25
C ALA A 260 22.16 8.75 5.31
N VAL A 261 22.14 7.58 5.97
CA VAL A 261 23.36 6.84 6.33
C VAL A 261 23.51 5.52 5.58
N LEU A 262 22.41 4.85 5.19
CA LEU A 262 22.49 3.52 4.60
C LEU A 262 22.69 3.56 3.08
N PRO A 263 23.53 2.67 2.52
CA PRO A 263 23.63 2.52 1.07
C PRO A 263 22.29 2.13 0.44
N GLY A 264 22.03 2.59 -0.79
CA GLY A 264 20.78 2.32 -1.51
C GLY A 264 20.44 0.82 -1.64
N ALA A 265 21.45 -0.05 -1.80
CA ALA A 265 21.25 -1.49 -1.83
C ALA A 265 20.72 -2.07 -0.50
N VAL A 266 21.11 -1.48 0.64
CA VAL A 266 20.61 -1.87 1.97
C VAL A 266 19.17 -1.42 2.14
N LEU A 267 18.84 -0.20 1.70
CA LEU A 267 17.46 0.30 1.71
C LEU A 267 16.54 -0.55 0.83
N LEU A 268 16.99 -0.91 -0.39
CA LEU A 268 16.26 -1.82 -1.27
C LEU A 268 16.05 -3.19 -0.63
N TRP A 269 17.09 -3.75 0.01
CA TRP A 269 16.96 -5.00 0.74
C TRP A 269 15.92 -4.90 1.87
N MET A 270 15.93 -3.83 2.67
CA MET A 270 14.94 -3.61 3.73
C MET A 270 13.51 -3.54 3.17
N VAL A 271 13.30 -2.81 2.07
CA VAL A 271 12.01 -2.74 1.36
C VAL A 271 11.54 -4.14 0.95
N LEU A 272 12.42 -4.93 0.33
CA LEU A 272 12.09 -6.28 -0.15
C LEU A 272 11.81 -7.25 1.01
N VAL A 273 12.58 -7.18 2.11
CA VAL A 273 12.32 -7.98 3.31
C VAL A 273 10.93 -7.68 3.85
N HIS A 274 10.59 -6.40 3.95
CA HIS A 274 9.30 -5.96 4.40
C HIS A 274 8.19 -6.48 3.46
N TYR A 275 8.31 -6.30 2.15
CA TYR A 275 7.31 -6.77 1.17
C TYR A 275 7.10 -8.29 1.18
N LEU A 276 8.13 -9.08 1.53
CA LEU A 276 8.04 -10.53 1.62
C LEU A 276 7.51 -11.01 2.99
N ALA A 277 7.94 -10.36 4.08
CA ALA A 277 7.59 -10.76 5.43
C ALA A 277 6.18 -10.33 5.80
N GLU A 278 5.83 -9.07 5.53
CA GLU A 278 4.61 -8.45 6.05
C GLU A 278 3.32 -9.15 5.57
N PRO A 279 3.14 -9.49 4.29
CA PRO A 279 1.94 -10.23 3.85
C PRO A 279 1.80 -11.58 4.54
N ALA A 280 2.90 -12.24 4.88
CA ALA A 280 2.90 -13.49 5.63
C ALA A 280 2.53 -13.29 7.10
N LEU A 281 2.90 -12.15 7.69
CA LEU A 281 2.44 -11.75 9.03
C LEU A 281 0.94 -11.46 9.08
N TRP A 282 0.31 -11.06 7.99
CA TRP A 282 -1.11 -10.75 8.01
C TRP A 282 -2.01 -11.98 7.88
N ARG A 283 -1.44 -13.15 7.60
CA ARG A 283 -2.19 -14.42 7.46
C ARG A 283 -2.79 -14.88 8.79
N THR A 284 -3.85 -15.65 8.71
CA THR A 284 -4.55 -16.25 9.87
C THR A 284 -3.57 -17.08 10.71
N GLY A 285 -3.60 -16.90 12.04
CA GLY A 285 -2.71 -17.59 12.97
C GLY A 285 -1.38 -16.87 13.23
N SER A 286 -1.16 -15.68 12.65
CA SER A 286 0.09 -14.95 12.87
C SER A 286 0.23 -14.36 14.27
N PRO A 287 1.47 -14.17 14.75
CA PRO A 287 1.76 -13.53 16.04
C PRO A 287 1.12 -12.14 16.18
N LEU A 288 1.04 -11.37 15.08
CA LEU A 288 0.42 -10.05 15.06
C LEU A 288 -1.09 -10.10 15.31
N ARG A 289 -1.81 -11.07 14.74
CA ARG A 289 -3.24 -11.26 15.03
C ARG A 289 -3.47 -11.82 16.42
N LEU A 290 -2.60 -12.71 16.90
CA LEU A 290 -2.65 -13.25 18.26
C LEU A 290 -2.44 -12.13 19.30
N ALA A 291 -1.51 -11.21 19.03
CA ALA A 291 -1.25 -10.04 19.87
C ALA A 291 -2.40 -9.01 19.92
N LEU A 292 -3.47 -9.20 19.14
CA LEU A 292 -4.67 -8.35 19.17
C LEU A 292 -5.89 -9.08 19.74
N ARG A 293 -5.75 -10.33 20.19
CA ARG A 293 -6.84 -11.05 20.87
C ARG A 293 -6.95 -10.53 22.31
N PRO A 294 -8.17 -10.28 22.80
CA PRO A 294 -8.38 -10.08 24.24
C PRO A 294 -7.82 -11.30 24.99
N ALA A 295 -7.10 -11.05 26.09
CA ALA A 295 -6.68 -12.08 27.02
C ALA A 295 -7.89 -12.74 27.68
#